data_AF-A0A942N4B0-F1
#
_entry.id   AF-A0A942N4B0-F1
#
_cell.length_a   1.000
_cell.length_b   1.000
_cell.length_c   1.000
_cell.angle_alpha   90.00
_cell.angle_beta   90.00
_cell.angle_gamma   90.00
#
_symmetry.space_group_name_H-M   'P 1'
#
loop_
_entity.id
_entity.type
_entity.pdbx_description
1 polymer ?
#
loop_
_entity_poly.entity_id
_entity_poly.type
_entity_poly.pdbx_seq_one_letter_code
_entity_poly.pdbx_strand_id
1 'polypeptide(L)'
;MKKTLLSLFAMLAYFGYGQTVYFQDDFSVAANFSNWTLYNLDNLTPDANVSAFAAAWVRVDRNTYGGPAGDFCAGSTSWFDPAGTANRWLVSPAINIPVGSNAILYWDAKAQDTQFPDGYEVRISTSNTQAAVTSGTVLFSIAQEAPTWQSRNVSLAAYAGQTVHISFRNNSNDKFLLLVDNIVVSDPLSVPGCATLTAPANNATNIPSGNVTLTWTAPTTGGAVTSYDIFFDTTDGTTLLGNTTQTTVNITGVLPSSTYFWKAVPKNSAGLAIGCTNFTFTTQASPFAPYCGPLAFTTAVEPITLVNFAGINYTAPNTIGGNAHVNQISTSGNVSAGATIPVTFKGNTDGDFTNRFIVFIDWNQNGTLDDTGEVYFGDGNLTILNSTGLDAIQAVGNIVVPANAAPGNTRMRVVKQFGTTNMTNPCLGTAYGQAIDFTLSVTNLNTNIGEFSKEVSLFPNPATQSFEISTGNQFGNIQQVSVTDINGRVVKSFGTNQSSYDISDLNTGIYMVEIRTENGVETKKLIKK
;
A
#
# COMPACT_ATOMS: atom_id res chain seq x y z
N MET A 1 23.89 -17.84 51.93
CA MET A 1 23.53 -16.41 52.06
C MET A 1 24.39 -15.63 51.07
N LYS A 2 23.85 -15.32 49.88
CA LYS A 2 23.48 -13.95 49.48
C LYS A 2 24.54 -12.89 49.85
N LYS A 3 25.29 -12.42 48.84
CA LYS A 3 25.15 -11.05 48.32
C LYS A 3 25.76 -10.96 46.92
N THR A 4 24.85 -10.90 45.95
CA THR A 4 24.99 -10.28 44.64
C THR A 4 25.74 -8.95 44.71
N LEU A 5 26.79 -8.81 43.91
CA LEU A 5 27.11 -7.53 43.27
C LEU A 5 27.57 -7.83 41.84
N LEU A 6 26.60 -7.80 40.93
CA LEU A 6 26.81 -7.68 39.50
C LEU A 6 27.33 -6.24 39.30
N SER A 7 28.63 -6.03 39.38
CA SER A 7 29.24 -4.73 39.06
C SER A 7 29.18 -4.56 37.54
N LEU A 8 28.33 -3.60 37.14
CA LEU A 8 28.08 -3.09 35.81
C LEU A 8 29.28 -3.21 34.84
N PHE A 9 29.20 -4.16 33.92
CA PHE A 9 29.88 -4.08 32.63
C PHE A 9 28.98 -3.23 31.73
N ALA A 10 29.44 -2.09 31.20
CA ALA A 10 28.96 -1.52 29.92
C ALA A 10 29.57 -0.14 29.62
N MET A 11 30.81 -0.11 29.13
CA MET A 11 31.03 0.54 27.82
C MET A 11 31.69 -0.49 26.90
N LEU A 12 31.14 -1.72 26.89
CA LEU A 12 31.29 -2.59 25.73
C LEU A 12 30.71 -1.80 24.56
N ALA A 13 31.48 -1.70 23.48
CA ALA A 13 31.09 -1.34 22.14
C ALA A 13 29.63 -1.71 21.79
N TYR A 14 28.67 -0.90 22.25
CA TYR A 14 27.30 -0.92 21.80
C TYR A 14 27.25 0.15 20.72
N PHE A 15 27.81 -0.21 19.55
CA PHE A 15 27.64 0.58 18.34
C PHE A 15 26.16 0.53 17.96
N GLY A 16 25.36 1.39 18.57
CA GLY A 16 24.07 1.74 18.03
C GLY A 16 24.31 2.39 16.69
N TYR A 17 24.00 1.68 15.61
CA TYR A 17 23.78 2.28 14.28
C TYR A 17 22.76 3.41 14.48
N GLY A 18 23.21 4.66 14.66
CA GLY A 18 22.31 5.72 15.15
C GLY A 18 23.00 6.92 15.78
N GLN A 19 24.12 6.74 16.49
CA GLN A 19 24.81 7.82 17.19
C GLN A 19 25.81 8.53 16.26
N THR A 20 25.74 9.86 16.18
CA THR A 20 26.74 10.67 15.47
C THR A 20 27.94 10.94 16.38
N VAL A 21 29.09 10.34 16.05
CA VAL A 21 30.36 10.52 16.77
C VAL A 21 31.22 11.55 16.02
N TYR A 22 31.68 12.57 16.74
CA TYR A 22 32.54 13.63 16.21
C TYR A 22 34.03 13.40 16.50
N PHE A 23 34.32 12.75 17.62
CA PHE A 23 35.67 12.37 18.02
C PHE A 23 35.62 11.13 18.90
N GLN A 24 36.59 10.23 18.77
CA GLN A 24 36.78 9.14 19.70
C GLN A 24 38.26 8.73 19.77
N ASP A 25 38.74 8.38 20.95
CA ASP A 25 40.05 7.77 21.16
C ASP A 25 40.02 6.88 22.42
N ASP A 26 40.38 5.61 22.26
CA ASP A 26 40.53 4.60 23.31
C ASP A 26 42.01 4.23 23.53
N PHE A 27 42.93 4.98 22.93
CA PHE A 27 44.38 4.78 22.95
C PHE A 27 44.88 3.38 22.54
N SER A 28 44.03 2.52 21.99
CA SER A 28 44.35 1.12 21.68
C SER A 28 45.36 0.99 20.53
N VAL A 29 45.44 1.99 19.65
CA VAL A 29 46.38 2.04 18.53
C VAL A 29 47.71 2.70 18.94
N ALA A 30 48.83 2.04 18.65
CA ALA A 30 50.16 2.41 19.16
C ALA A 30 50.65 3.82 18.80
N ALA A 31 50.06 4.45 17.77
CA ALA A 31 50.38 5.81 17.35
C ALA A 31 49.51 6.90 18.02
N ASN A 32 48.55 6.59 18.88
CA ASN A 32 47.45 7.53 19.18
C ASN A 32 47.87 8.87 19.79
N PHE A 33 48.92 8.98 20.60
CA PHE A 33 49.38 10.30 21.03
C PHE A 33 50.00 11.17 19.93
N SER A 34 50.26 10.65 18.73
CA SER A 34 50.81 11.44 17.62
C SER A 34 49.88 12.57 17.17
N ASN A 35 48.57 12.40 17.37
CA ASN A 35 47.56 13.41 17.03
C ASN A 35 47.19 14.29 18.24
N TRP A 36 47.63 13.92 19.45
CA TRP A 36 47.42 14.70 20.66
C TRP A 36 48.57 15.68 20.89
N THR A 37 48.27 16.83 21.46
CA THR A 37 49.30 17.79 21.89
C THR A 37 49.53 17.66 23.39
N LEU A 38 50.79 17.51 23.80
CA LEU A 38 51.18 17.38 25.20
C LEU A 38 51.88 18.65 25.68
N TYR A 39 51.50 19.16 26.86
CA TYR A 39 52.25 20.22 27.54
C TYR A 39 52.69 19.77 28.92
N ASN A 40 53.99 19.77 29.17
CA ASN A 40 54.57 19.66 30.51
C ASN A 40 54.98 21.06 30.97
N LEU A 41 54.26 21.62 31.94
CA LEU A 41 54.46 22.98 32.43
C LEU A 41 54.84 23.04 33.91
N ASP A 42 55.18 21.89 34.52
CA ASP A 42 55.66 21.82 35.90
C ASP A 42 57.19 21.80 36.01
N ASN A 43 57.88 21.28 34.99
CA ASN A 43 59.33 21.06 34.99
C ASN A 43 59.82 20.25 36.20
N LEU A 44 58.98 19.32 36.71
CA LEU A 44 59.29 18.46 37.83
C LEU A 44 59.79 17.09 37.36
N THR A 45 60.70 16.50 38.14
CA THR A 45 61.22 15.15 37.91
C THR A 45 60.37 14.12 38.66
N PRO A 46 59.74 13.14 37.99
CA PRO A 46 59.02 12.06 38.67
C PRO A 46 59.90 11.30 39.65
N ASP A 47 59.31 10.85 40.75
CA ASP A 47 59.97 9.92 41.67
C ASP A 47 60.45 8.67 40.92
N ALA A 48 61.56 8.06 41.39
CA ALA A 48 62.16 6.89 40.76
C ALA A 48 61.17 5.74 40.52
N ASN A 49 60.19 5.57 41.41
CA ASN A 49 59.16 4.52 41.34
C ASN A 49 58.12 4.76 40.24
N VAL A 50 57.97 6.00 39.76
CA VAL A 50 57.06 6.39 38.66
C VAL A 50 57.83 7.02 37.49
N SER A 51 59.13 6.73 37.37
CA SER A 51 60.00 7.26 36.30
C SER A 51 59.53 6.95 34.88
N ALA A 52 58.70 5.92 34.70
CA ALA A 52 58.02 5.63 33.43
C ALA A 52 57.04 6.72 32.98
N PHE A 53 56.61 7.62 33.89
CA PHE A 53 55.70 8.74 33.65
C PHE A 53 56.46 10.08 33.50
N ALA A 54 57.62 10.06 32.84
CA ALA A 54 58.45 11.25 32.61
C ALA A 54 57.83 12.30 31.68
N ALA A 55 57.04 11.88 30.69
CA ALA A 55 56.29 12.80 29.84
C ALA A 55 55.07 13.39 30.56
N ALA A 56 54.46 14.42 29.97
CA ALA A 56 53.22 15.01 30.51
C ALA A 56 52.14 13.92 30.70
N TRP A 57 51.95 13.11 29.67
CA TRP A 57 51.08 11.93 29.67
C TRP A 57 51.78 10.80 28.91
N VAL A 58 51.59 9.56 29.39
CA VAL A 58 52.20 8.36 28.82
C VAL A 58 51.13 7.30 28.57
N ARG A 59 51.31 6.53 27.49
CA ARG A 59 50.37 5.51 27.06
C ARG A 59 50.71 4.23 27.80
N VAL A 60 49.77 3.68 28.55
CA VAL A 60 50.00 2.50 29.39
C VAL A 60 48.92 1.44 29.18
N ASP A 61 49.29 0.17 29.32
CA ASP A 61 48.32 -0.94 29.24
C ASP A 61 47.42 -0.93 30.47
N ARG A 62 46.12 -0.78 30.24
CA ARG A 62 45.06 -0.65 31.24
C ARG A 62 44.96 -1.89 32.13
N ASN A 63 45.40 -3.05 31.66
CA ASN A 63 45.47 -4.29 32.43
C ASN A 63 46.22 -4.14 33.74
N THR A 64 47.33 -3.41 33.70
CA THR A 64 48.19 -3.15 34.87
C THR A 64 47.47 -2.28 35.92
N TYR A 65 46.38 -1.61 35.52
CA TYR A 65 45.64 -0.64 36.31
C TYR A 65 44.16 -1.03 36.51
N GLY A 66 43.83 -2.31 36.33
CA GLY A 66 42.51 -2.87 36.62
C GLY A 66 41.50 -2.82 35.46
N GLY A 67 41.96 -2.61 34.23
CA GLY A 67 41.19 -2.84 32.99
C GLY A 67 41.50 -4.18 32.31
N PRO A 68 40.93 -4.46 31.13
CA PRO A 68 41.23 -5.68 30.35
C PRO A 68 42.62 -5.62 29.66
N ALA A 69 43.19 -6.79 29.35
CA ALA A 69 44.46 -6.93 28.62
C ALA A 69 44.37 -6.46 27.17
N GLY A 70 45.37 -5.69 26.73
CA GLY A 70 45.43 -5.14 25.36
C GLY A 70 44.60 -3.89 25.12
N ASP A 71 43.94 -3.39 26.18
CA ASP A 71 43.28 -2.08 26.24
C ASP A 71 44.27 -1.05 26.81
N PHE A 72 44.37 0.14 26.24
CA PHE A 72 45.39 1.12 26.61
C PHE A 72 44.75 2.41 27.10
N CYS A 73 45.42 3.14 27.98
CA CYS A 73 44.93 4.41 28.50
C CYS A 73 46.04 5.46 28.57
N ALA A 74 45.66 6.72 28.76
CA ALA A 74 46.57 7.81 29.02
C ALA A 74 46.80 7.97 30.53
N GLY A 75 48.06 7.98 30.97
CA GLY A 75 48.42 8.15 32.38
C GLY A 75 49.34 9.33 32.64
N SER A 76 49.19 9.96 33.80
CA SER A 76 50.01 11.10 34.25
C SER A 76 50.29 11.01 35.74
N THR A 77 51.50 11.35 36.17
CA THR A 77 51.89 11.33 37.59
C THR A 77 51.87 12.72 38.21
N SER A 78 51.64 12.76 39.53
CA SER A 78 51.89 13.93 40.38
C SER A 78 52.87 13.65 41.52
N TRP A 79 53.56 12.50 41.49
CA TRP A 79 54.56 12.13 42.48
C TRP A 79 55.97 12.44 41.96
N PHE A 80 56.60 13.42 42.60
CA PHE A 80 57.86 14.02 42.16
C PHE A 80 58.89 14.02 43.29
N ASP A 81 60.17 14.02 42.93
CA ASP A 81 61.27 14.27 43.86
C ASP A 81 62.15 15.44 43.35
N PRO A 82 62.11 16.62 44.01
CA PRO A 82 61.29 16.95 45.18
C PRO A 82 59.79 17.10 44.86
N ALA A 83 58.94 16.95 45.88
CA ALA A 83 57.49 17.05 45.75
C ALA A 83 57.03 18.40 45.18
N GLY A 84 55.97 18.37 44.36
CA GLY A 84 55.41 19.56 43.71
C GLY A 84 54.03 19.31 43.09
N THR A 85 53.46 20.35 42.48
CA THR A 85 52.16 20.28 41.81
C THR A 85 52.33 19.98 40.33
N ALA A 86 51.69 18.92 39.84
CA ALA A 86 51.64 18.59 38.43
C ALA A 86 51.00 19.72 37.62
N ASN A 87 51.50 19.94 36.41
CA ASN A 87 50.89 20.84 35.44
C ASN A 87 51.02 20.25 34.05
N ARG A 88 50.37 19.10 33.87
CA ARG A 88 50.57 18.21 32.72
C ARG A 88 49.29 18.06 31.91
N TRP A 89 49.37 18.37 30.63
CA TRP A 89 48.22 18.51 29.75
C TRP A 89 48.24 17.49 28.62
N LEU A 90 47.08 16.92 28.37
CA LEU A 90 46.76 16.08 27.21
C LEU A 90 45.66 16.79 26.44
N VAL A 91 45.95 17.25 25.22
CA VAL A 91 45.04 18.09 24.41
C VAL A 91 44.66 17.37 23.13
N SER A 92 43.36 17.25 22.87
CA SER A 92 42.82 16.57 21.70
C SER A 92 43.23 17.28 20.40
N PRO A 93 43.17 16.58 19.26
CA PRO A 93 43.05 17.22 17.95
C PRO A 93 41.88 18.21 17.90
N ALA A 94 41.79 18.97 16.81
CA ALA A 94 40.64 19.82 16.54
C ALA A 94 39.38 18.96 16.34
N ILE A 95 38.32 19.27 17.07
CA ILE A 95 37.01 18.60 17.01
C ILE A 95 35.98 19.60 16.50
N ASN A 96 35.35 19.30 15.38
CA ASN A 96 34.28 20.14 14.83
C ASN A 96 32.94 19.75 15.46
N ILE A 97 32.32 20.65 16.24
CA ILE A 97 30.97 20.44 16.79
C ILE A 97 29.96 21.09 15.85
N PRO A 98 29.07 20.32 15.19
CA PRO A 98 28.13 20.87 14.22
C PRO A 98 27.18 21.93 14.81
N VAL A 99 26.72 22.86 13.97
CA VAL A 99 25.68 23.82 14.33
C VAL A 99 24.42 23.06 14.78
N GLY A 100 23.86 23.42 15.93
CA GLY A 100 22.65 22.80 16.48
C GLY A 100 22.86 21.44 17.17
N SER A 101 24.10 20.96 17.29
CA SER A 101 24.43 19.73 18.03
C SER A 101 24.19 19.89 19.53
N ASN A 102 23.81 18.79 20.19
CA ASN A 102 23.73 18.66 21.65
C ASN A 102 24.88 17.78 22.17
N ALA A 103 26.06 17.88 21.55
CA ALA A 103 27.21 17.04 21.82
C ALA A 103 27.50 16.90 23.32
N ILE A 104 27.91 15.69 23.72
CA ILE A 104 28.37 15.36 25.06
C ILE A 104 29.77 14.76 24.92
N LEU A 105 30.69 15.23 25.76
CA LEU A 105 31.97 14.56 25.98
C LEU A 105 31.77 13.46 27.03
N TYR A 106 32.19 12.25 26.71
CA TYR A 106 32.28 11.09 27.60
C TYR A 106 33.75 10.68 27.76
N TRP A 107 34.13 10.20 28.94
CA TRP A 107 35.44 9.61 29.19
C TRP A 107 35.41 8.73 30.44
N ASP A 108 36.35 7.81 30.56
CA ASP A 108 36.63 7.07 31.78
C ASP A 108 37.85 7.68 32.50
N ALA A 109 37.82 7.76 33.83
CA ALA A 109 38.96 8.21 34.63
C ALA A 109 39.12 7.41 35.92
N LYS A 110 40.33 7.38 36.46
CA LYS A 110 40.68 6.72 37.72
C LYS A 110 41.95 7.35 38.34
N ALA A 111 42.00 7.43 39.66
CA ALA A 111 43.25 7.56 40.41
C ALA A 111 43.77 6.18 40.85
N GLN A 112 45.05 5.87 40.68
CA GLN A 112 45.53 4.50 40.90
C GLN A 112 45.63 4.11 42.38
N ASP A 113 45.95 5.06 43.25
CA ASP A 113 46.17 4.82 44.68
C ASP A 113 45.01 5.38 45.52
N THR A 114 44.47 4.56 46.43
CA THR A 114 43.36 4.93 47.31
C THR A 114 43.73 5.97 48.37
N GLN A 115 44.99 5.99 48.81
CA GLN A 115 45.50 6.88 49.85
C GLN A 115 46.05 8.18 49.24
N PHE A 116 46.52 8.10 48.00
CA PHE A 116 47.06 9.22 47.24
C PHE A 116 46.30 9.43 45.91
N PRO A 117 45.00 9.79 45.96
CA PRO A 117 44.20 9.91 44.74
C PRO A 117 44.48 11.23 44.02
N ASP A 118 44.93 11.14 42.76
CA ASP A 118 45.02 12.30 41.87
C ASP A 118 43.63 12.88 41.52
N GLY A 119 43.52 14.19 41.55
CA GLY A 119 42.49 14.99 40.90
C GLY A 119 42.93 15.51 39.52
N TYR A 120 41.99 16.11 38.79
CA TYR A 120 42.22 16.67 37.47
C TYR A 120 41.17 17.70 37.06
N GLU A 121 41.46 18.42 35.98
CA GLU A 121 40.53 19.29 35.27
C GLU A 121 40.32 18.81 33.82
N VAL A 122 39.11 18.97 33.30
CA VAL A 122 38.83 18.96 31.87
C VAL A 122 38.51 20.37 31.42
N ARG A 123 39.17 20.84 30.37
CA ARG A 123 38.96 22.17 29.79
C ARG A 123 38.70 22.11 28.30
N ILE A 124 38.13 23.19 27.79
CA ILE A 124 37.87 23.40 26.36
C ILE A 124 38.45 24.73 25.88
N SER A 125 39.05 24.71 24.69
CA SER A 125 39.62 25.87 24.01
C SER A 125 39.33 25.83 22.51
N THR A 126 39.49 26.95 21.81
CA THR A 126 39.33 27.06 20.35
C THR A 126 40.63 26.84 19.57
N SER A 127 41.73 26.59 20.28
CA SER A 127 43.07 26.33 19.74
C SER A 127 43.83 25.40 20.68
N ASN A 128 44.73 24.58 20.13
CA ASN A 128 45.64 23.75 20.91
C ASN A 128 46.90 24.50 21.39
N THR A 129 47.06 25.81 21.16
CA THR A 129 48.22 26.55 21.69
C THR A 129 48.22 26.56 23.22
N GLN A 130 49.41 26.53 23.83
CA GLN A 130 49.58 26.53 25.29
C GLN A 130 48.78 27.66 25.99
N ALA A 131 48.81 28.88 25.44
CA ALA A 131 48.09 30.01 26.00
C ALA A 131 46.56 29.80 25.95
N ALA A 132 46.03 29.28 24.84
CA ALA A 132 44.60 29.01 24.70
C ALA A 132 44.13 27.85 25.59
N VAL A 133 44.94 26.79 25.70
CA VAL A 133 44.62 25.62 26.54
C VAL A 133 44.61 26.00 28.03
N THR A 134 45.64 26.73 28.49
CA THR A 134 45.76 27.11 29.91
C THR A 134 44.72 28.14 30.36
N SER A 135 44.25 29.00 29.43
CA SER A 135 43.15 29.95 29.67
C SER A 135 41.76 29.41 29.29
N GLY A 136 41.69 28.15 28.81
CA GLY A 136 40.46 27.51 28.37
C GLY A 136 39.41 27.38 29.48
N THR A 137 38.14 27.26 29.07
CA THR A 137 37.01 27.15 30.00
C THR A 137 37.06 25.80 30.71
N VAL A 138 36.90 25.79 32.03
CA VAL A 138 36.80 24.56 32.82
C VAL A 138 35.42 23.94 32.61
N LEU A 139 35.40 22.72 32.07
CA LEU A 139 34.19 21.91 31.90
C LEU A 139 33.94 21.01 33.11
N PHE A 140 35.01 20.49 33.71
CA PHE A 140 34.95 19.59 34.84
C PHE A 140 36.20 19.75 35.72
N SER A 141 36.04 19.60 37.04
CA SER A 141 37.15 19.58 37.99
C SER A 141 36.81 18.69 39.16
N ILE A 142 37.75 17.85 39.58
CA ILE A 142 37.64 17.02 40.78
C ILE A 142 38.99 17.00 41.50
N ALA A 143 38.96 17.14 42.83
CA ALA A 143 40.19 17.18 43.63
C ALA A 143 40.79 15.80 43.91
N GLN A 144 39.96 14.75 43.89
CA GLN A 144 40.36 13.35 44.12
C GLN A 144 39.46 12.45 43.28
N GLU A 145 40.01 11.82 42.24
CA GLU A 145 39.28 10.82 41.46
C GLU A 145 39.22 9.48 42.20
N ALA A 146 38.21 8.66 41.88
CA ALA A 146 37.98 7.39 42.52
C ALA A 146 39.09 6.37 42.18
N PRO A 147 39.33 5.40 43.09
CA PRO A 147 40.31 4.33 42.89
C PRO A 147 39.86 3.22 41.91
N THR A 148 38.66 3.36 41.36
CA THR A 148 38.07 2.48 40.35
C THR A 148 37.71 3.31 39.13
N TRP A 149 37.72 2.70 37.93
CA TRP A 149 37.32 3.37 36.70
C TRP A 149 35.90 3.94 36.81
N GLN A 150 35.77 5.25 36.61
CA GLN A 150 34.51 5.99 36.59
C GLN A 150 34.27 6.55 35.21
N SER A 151 33.08 6.30 34.66
CA SER A 151 32.61 7.01 33.48
C SER A 151 32.08 8.39 33.87
N ARG A 152 32.50 9.39 33.12
CA ARG A 152 32.19 10.80 33.30
C ARG A 152 31.61 11.35 32.01
N ASN A 153 30.85 12.44 32.14
CA ASN A 153 30.38 13.18 30.98
C ASN A 153 30.17 14.66 31.27
N VAL A 154 30.21 15.49 30.23
CA VAL A 154 29.87 16.92 30.29
C VAL A 154 29.27 17.38 28.96
N SER A 155 28.24 18.24 29.03
CA SER A 155 27.61 18.80 27.84
C SER A 155 28.53 19.79 27.14
N LEU A 156 28.59 19.71 25.81
CA LEU A 156 29.26 20.64 24.91
C LEU A 156 28.27 21.47 24.07
N ALA A 157 26.98 21.46 24.39
CA ALA A 157 25.94 22.13 23.59
C ALA A 157 26.21 23.63 23.39
N ALA A 158 26.85 24.30 24.37
CA ALA A 158 27.25 25.71 24.27
C ALA A 158 28.31 25.99 23.19
N TYR A 159 28.95 24.95 22.67
CA TYR A 159 30.00 25.02 21.65
C TYR A 159 29.54 24.54 20.28
N ALA A 160 28.22 24.33 20.08
CA ALA A 160 27.66 23.99 18.79
C ALA A 160 28.03 25.01 17.71
N GLY A 161 28.52 24.53 16.57
CA GLY A 161 29.02 25.34 15.46
C GLY A 161 30.48 25.80 15.58
N GLN A 162 31.22 25.34 16.59
CA GLN A 162 32.62 25.70 16.80
C GLN A 162 33.57 24.51 16.58
N THR A 163 34.80 24.83 16.17
CA THR A 163 35.94 23.90 16.26
C THR A 163 36.62 24.09 17.61
N VAL A 164 36.72 23.02 18.39
CA VAL A 164 37.20 23.02 19.77
C VAL A 164 38.30 21.99 20.00
N HIS A 165 39.02 22.15 21.10
CA HIS A 165 39.97 21.18 21.65
C HIS A 165 39.58 20.88 23.09
N ILE A 166 39.54 19.59 23.44
CA ILE A 166 39.31 19.11 24.80
C ILE A 166 40.67 18.80 25.42
N SER A 167 40.88 19.23 26.66
CA SER A 167 42.14 19.01 27.37
C SER A 167 41.93 18.44 28.75
N PHE A 168 42.76 17.47 29.11
CA PHE A 168 42.84 16.87 30.44
C PHE A 168 44.10 17.35 31.12
N ARG A 169 43.98 17.86 32.34
CA ARG A 169 45.09 18.40 33.13
C ARG A 169 45.21 17.66 34.44
N ASN A 170 46.33 16.97 34.65
CA ASN A 170 46.73 16.60 36.01
C ASN A 170 47.25 17.85 36.73
N ASN A 171 46.57 18.23 37.81
CA ASN A 171 46.87 19.38 38.65
C ASN A 171 47.10 19.01 40.13
N SER A 172 47.37 17.73 40.40
CA SER A 172 47.55 17.22 41.75
C SER A 172 48.91 17.58 42.34
N ASN A 173 48.98 17.75 43.66
CA ASN A 173 50.22 17.94 44.40
C ASN A 173 50.50 16.71 45.25
N ASP A 174 51.63 16.05 44.98
CA ASP A 174 52.15 14.93 45.78
C ASP A 174 51.08 13.84 46.01
N LYS A 175 50.59 13.26 44.90
CA LYS A 175 49.67 12.11 44.91
C LYS A 175 50.36 10.89 44.28
N PHE A 176 49.83 10.30 43.21
CA PHE A 176 50.45 9.13 42.59
C PHE A 176 50.29 9.11 41.07
N LEU A 177 49.21 8.50 40.56
CA LEU A 177 48.92 8.36 39.13
C LEU A 177 47.44 8.60 38.83
N LEU A 178 47.20 9.44 37.84
CA LEU A 178 45.92 9.66 37.17
C LEU A 178 45.89 8.88 35.85
N LEU A 179 44.75 8.26 35.55
CA LEU A 179 44.50 7.55 34.29
C LEU A 179 43.20 8.04 33.64
N VAL A 180 43.20 8.19 32.32
CA VAL A 180 42.06 8.61 31.49
C VAL A 180 41.97 7.75 30.24
N ASP A 181 40.77 7.37 29.84
CA ASP A 181 40.52 6.47 28.72
C ASP A 181 39.13 6.67 28.09
N ASN A 182 38.82 5.95 27.01
CA ASN A 182 37.49 5.89 26.36
C ASN A 182 36.87 7.27 26.08
N ILE A 183 37.66 8.16 25.48
CA ILE A 183 37.26 9.54 25.23
C ILE A 183 36.38 9.57 23.99
N VAL A 184 35.14 10.05 24.12
CA VAL A 184 34.19 10.15 23.01
C VAL A 184 33.47 11.49 23.05
N VAL A 185 33.35 12.15 21.90
CA VAL A 185 32.47 13.29 21.70
C VAL A 185 31.41 12.91 20.68
N SER A 186 30.15 12.90 21.11
CA SER A 186 29.03 12.47 20.29
C SER A 186 27.74 13.16 20.69
N ASP A 187 26.77 13.23 19.78
CA ASP A 187 25.40 13.57 20.16
C ASP A 187 24.79 12.47 21.03
N PRO A 188 23.85 12.82 21.94
CA PRO A 188 23.06 11.83 22.63
C PRO A 188 22.26 11.01 21.61
N LEU A 189 22.09 9.72 21.91
CA LEU A 189 21.27 8.84 21.10
C LEU A 189 19.81 9.36 21.09
N SER A 190 19.26 9.61 19.91
CA SER A 190 17.89 10.08 19.73
C SER A 190 17.12 9.15 18.79
N VAL A 191 15.81 9.05 19.00
CA VAL A 191 14.93 8.34 18.05
C VAL A 191 14.95 9.07 16.71
N PRO A 192 14.72 8.38 15.58
CA PRO A 192 14.63 9.06 14.30
C PRO A 192 13.39 9.97 14.22
N GLY A 193 13.41 10.92 13.29
CA GLY A 193 12.21 11.61 12.84
C GLY A 193 11.26 10.67 12.08
N CYS A 194 10.06 11.14 11.75
CA CYS A 194 9.10 10.36 10.96
C CYS A 194 9.48 10.30 9.48
N ALA A 195 9.25 9.14 8.85
CA ALA A 195 9.40 8.98 7.41
C ALA A 195 8.39 9.85 6.65
N THR A 196 8.75 10.26 5.44
CA THR A 196 7.82 10.94 4.53
C THR A 196 7.18 9.90 3.61
N LEU A 197 5.88 9.62 3.79
CA LEU A 197 5.14 8.65 3.00
C LEU A 197 4.88 9.19 1.58
N THR A 198 5.09 8.37 0.54
CA THR A 198 5.02 8.82 -0.87
C THR A 198 3.96 8.11 -1.69
N ALA A 199 3.80 6.79 -1.55
CA ALA A 199 2.76 6.05 -2.28
C ALA A 199 2.22 4.86 -1.46
N PRO A 200 0.91 4.53 -1.55
CA PRO A 200 -0.16 5.35 -2.12
C PRO A 200 -0.27 6.71 -1.41
N ALA A 201 -0.61 7.77 -2.15
CA ALA A 201 -0.74 9.12 -1.58
C ALA A 201 -1.88 9.19 -0.56
N ASN A 202 -1.81 10.14 0.37
CA ASN A 202 -2.83 10.27 1.41
C ASN A 202 -4.22 10.57 0.81
N ASN A 203 -5.22 9.82 1.23
CA ASN A 203 -6.60 9.82 0.72
C ASN A 203 -6.72 9.46 -0.78
N ALA A 204 -5.74 8.77 -1.36
CA ALA A 204 -5.85 8.30 -2.74
C ALA A 204 -7.02 7.31 -2.89
N THR A 205 -7.75 7.40 -3.99
CA THR A 205 -8.87 6.52 -4.30
C THR A 205 -8.60 5.71 -5.57
N ASN A 206 -9.39 4.66 -5.81
CA ASN A 206 -9.27 3.79 -7.00
C ASN A 206 -7.91 3.09 -7.12
N ILE A 207 -7.29 2.76 -5.97
CA ILE A 207 -6.06 1.96 -5.94
C ILE A 207 -6.40 0.51 -6.34
N PRO A 208 -5.67 -0.12 -7.29
CA PRO A 208 -5.87 -1.53 -7.61
C PRO A 208 -5.75 -2.41 -6.37
N SER A 209 -6.65 -3.38 -6.22
CA SER A 209 -6.58 -4.40 -5.17
C SER A 209 -5.55 -5.50 -5.53
N GLY A 210 -5.31 -6.43 -4.60
CA GLY A 210 -4.33 -7.50 -4.75
C GLY A 210 -2.98 -7.09 -4.19
N ASN A 211 -2.11 -6.54 -5.04
CA ASN A 211 -0.75 -6.14 -4.67
C ASN A 211 -0.63 -4.62 -4.66
N VAL A 212 -0.33 -4.05 -3.50
CA VAL A 212 -0.13 -2.60 -3.32
C VAL A 212 1.26 -2.34 -2.76
N THR A 213 2.07 -1.59 -3.50
CA THR A 213 3.40 -1.17 -3.04
C THR A 213 3.30 0.10 -2.22
N LEU A 214 3.72 0.04 -0.96
CA LEU A 214 3.92 1.20 -0.09
C LEU A 214 5.35 1.72 -0.25
N THR A 215 5.54 3.03 -0.39
CA THR A 215 6.86 3.67 -0.50
C THR A 215 6.94 4.93 0.35
N TRP A 216 8.14 5.24 0.84
CA TRP A 216 8.44 6.43 1.64
C TRP A 216 9.88 6.86 1.44
N THR A 217 10.26 8.01 2.01
CA THR A 217 11.66 8.46 2.12
C THR A 217 12.10 8.52 3.58
N ALA A 218 13.40 8.31 3.80
CA ALA A 218 14.01 8.38 5.13
C ALA A 218 13.87 9.80 5.72
N PRO A 219 13.71 9.93 7.05
CA PRO A 219 13.71 11.23 7.71
C PRO A 219 15.06 11.93 7.57
N THR A 220 15.03 13.26 7.53
CA THR A 220 16.22 14.14 7.58
C THR A 220 16.47 14.71 8.99
N THR A 221 15.66 14.31 9.97
CA THR A 221 15.70 14.77 11.36
C THR A 221 15.78 13.58 12.32
N GLY A 222 16.26 13.82 13.55
CA GLY A 222 16.45 12.78 14.58
C GLY A 222 17.68 11.91 14.34
N GLY A 223 17.78 10.81 15.09
CA GLY A 223 18.87 9.84 14.94
C GLY A 223 18.80 9.05 13.62
N ALA A 224 19.93 8.48 13.19
CA ALA A 224 19.97 7.70 11.96
C ALA A 224 19.07 6.45 12.05
N VAL A 225 18.37 6.14 10.96
CA VAL A 225 17.43 5.02 10.87
C VAL A 225 18.16 3.70 10.63
N THR A 226 17.78 2.65 11.35
CA THR A 226 18.25 1.28 11.08
C THR A 226 17.22 0.45 10.33
N SER A 227 15.93 0.70 10.56
CA SER A 227 14.82 -0.02 9.91
C SER A 227 13.48 0.71 10.12
N TYR A 228 12.39 0.18 9.56
CA TYR A 228 11.04 0.74 9.61
C TYR A 228 10.04 -0.31 10.04
N ASP A 229 9.25 -0.01 11.08
CA ASP A 229 8.07 -0.79 11.43
C ASP A 229 6.90 -0.34 10.57
N ILE A 230 6.29 -1.30 9.86
CA ILE A 230 5.20 -1.06 8.92
C ILE A 230 3.88 -1.37 9.60
N PHE A 231 3.03 -0.38 9.66
CA PHE A 231 1.66 -0.51 10.17
C PHE A 231 0.69 -0.47 9.00
N PHE A 232 -0.25 -1.40 8.96
CA PHE A 232 -1.20 -1.54 7.86
C PHE A 232 -2.46 -2.29 8.33
N ASP A 233 -3.63 -1.64 8.24
CA ASP A 233 -4.92 -2.27 8.52
C ASP A 233 -6.07 -1.46 7.88
N THR A 234 -7.31 -1.87 8.13
CA THR A 234 -8.54 -1.21 7.65
C THR A 234 -9.24 -0.37 8.72
N THR A 235 -8.62 -0.16 9.88
CA THR A 235 -9.26 0.48 11.04
C THR A 235 -8.66 1.85 11.34
N ASP A 236 -7.36 1.89 11.64
CA ASP A 236 -6.68 3.09 12.14
C ASP A 236 -5.15 3.12 11.97
N GLY A 237 -4.55 2.13 11.30
CA GLY A 237 -3.11 2.07 11.03
C GLY A 237 -2.26 1.83 12.28
N THR A 238 -2.78 1.06 13.23
CA THR A 238 -2.08 0.68 14.48
C THR A 238 -1.63 -0.78 14.49
N THR A 239 -2.07 -1.60 13.53
CA THR A 239 -1.66 -3.00 13.43
C THR A 239 -0.28 -3.10 12.80
N LEU A 240 0.70 -3.59 13.58
CA LEU A 240 2.05 -3.87 13.09
C LEU A 240 2.01 -5.08 12.15
N LEU A 241 2.40 -4.87 10.90
CA LEU A 241 2.53 -5.94 9.91
C LEU A 241 3.92 -6.58 9.94
N GLY A 242 4.97 -5.79 10.18
CA GLY A 242 6.34 -6.27 10.20
C GLY A 242 7.37 -5.15 10.13
N ASN A 243 8.61 -5.52 9.84
CA ASN A 243 9.73 -4.59 9.77
C ASN A 243 10.55 -4.78 8.47
N THR A 244 11.16 -3.71 7.97
CA THR A 244 12.05 -3.73 6.81
C THR A 244 13.18 -2.71 6.94
N THR A 245 14.32 -2.95 6.30
CA THR A 245 15.41 -1.97 6.15
C THR A 245 15.29 -1.14 4.87
N GLN A 246 14.40 -1.53 3.96
CA GLN A 246 14.14 -0.82 2.72
C GLN A 246 13.14 0.30 2.92
N THR A 247 13.01 1.20 1.95
CA THR A 247 12.01 2.28 1.94
C THR A 247 10.77 1.94 1.09
N THR A 248 10.51 0.64 0.95
CA THR A 248 9.42 0.08 0.16
C THR A 248 8.98 -1.27 0.73
N VAL A 249 7.69 -1.57 0.61
CA VAL A 249 7.13 -2.90 0.89
C VAL A 249 5.94 -3.17 -0.03
N ASN A 250 5.83 -4.40 -0.54
CA ASN A 250 4.66 -4.83 -1.30
C ASN A 250 3.68 -5.56 -0.38
N ILE A 251 2.46 -5.06 -0.28
CA ILE A 251 1.37 -5.67 0.49
C ILE A 251 0.54 -6.52 -0.46
N THR A 252 0.45 -7.81 -0.18
CA THR A 252 -0.36 -8.75 -0.94
C THR A 252 -1.71 -8.96 -0.26
N GLY A 253 -2.70 -9.45 -1.01
CA GLY A 253 -4.03 -9.77 -0.47
C GLY A 253 -4.86 -8.54 -0.08
N VAL A 254 -4.54 -7.36 -0.61
CA VAL A 254 -5.33 -6.15 -0.40
C VAL A 254 -6.70 -6.33 -1.06
N LEU A 255 -7.78 -6.17 -0.31
CA LEU A 255 -9.13 -6.41 -0.81
C LEU A 255 -9.67 -5.20 -1.58
N PRO A 256 -10.52 -5.40 -2.60
CA PRO A 256 -11.24 -4.31 -3.26
C PRO A 256 -12.28 -3.69 -2.31
N SER A 257 -12.83 -2.53 -2.69
CA SER A 257 -13.87 -1.79 -1.94
C SER A 257 -13.53 -1.53 -0.47
N SER A 258 -12.25 -1.38 -0.17
CA SER A 258 -11.75 -1.30 1.20
C SER A 258 -10.92 -0.04 1.39
N THR A 259 -11.03 0.56 2.58
CA THR A 259 -10.17 1.67 3.01
C THR A 259 -9.06 1.11 3.88
N TYR A 260 -7.82 1.46 3.57
CA TYR A 260 -6.64 1.05 4.33
C TYR A 260 -5.93 2.26 4.92
N PHE A 261 -5.40 2.07 6.12
CA PHE A 261 -4.57 3.01 6.87
C PHE A 261 -3.17 2.42 6.97
N TRP A 262 -2.16 3.23 6.72
CA TRP A 262 -0.78 2.75 6.77
C TRP A 262 0.21 3.83 7.20
N LYS A 263 1.32 3.38 7.77
CA LYS A 263 2.51 4.21 8.02
C LYS A 263 3.77 3.34 8.08
N ALA A 264 4.90 3.96 7.77
CA ALA A 264 6.22 3.44 8.05
C ALA A 264 6.84 4.25 9.20
N VAL A 265 7.09 3.60 10.34
CA VAL A 265 7.68 4.23 11.53
C VAL A 265 9.16 3.88 11.59
N PRO A 266 10.07 4.84 11.38
CA PRO A 266 11.50 4.57 11.47
C PRO A 266 11.92 4.20 12.90
N LYS A 267 12.92 3.34 13.03
CA LYS A 267 13.50 2.93 14.31
C LYS A 267 15.01 2.84 14.27
N ASN A 268 15.61 2.97 15.45
CA ASN A 268 17.02 2.70 15.72
C ASN A 268 17.18 2.14 17.15
N SER A 269 18.42 2.07 17.66
CA SER A 269 18.68 1.59 19.01
C SER A 269 18.13 2.50 20.12
N ALA A 270 17.77 3.75 19.82
CA ALA A 270 17.11 4.67 20.75
C ALA A 270 15.61 4.36 20.90
N GLY A 271 15.01 3.70 19.91
CA GLY A 271 13.59 3.39 19.86
C GLY A 271 12.93 3.79 18.53
N LEU A 272 11.60 3.87 18.58
CA LEU A 272 10.74 4.24 17.46
C LEU A 272 10.57 5.76 17.37
N ALA A 273 10.45 6.27 16.15
CA ALA A 273 9.98 7.62 15.91
C ALA A 273 8.59 7.84 16.53
N ILE A 274 8.36 9.02 17.12
CA ILE A 274 7.14 9.37 17.85
C ILE A 274 6.31 10.35 17.03
N GLY A 275 4.98 10.21 17.06
CA GLY A 275 4.06 11.18 16.46
C GLY A 275 3.86 11.04 14.95
N CYS A 276 4.25 9.90 14.36
CA CYS A 276 4.09 9.68 12.93
C CYS A 276 2.62 9.49 12.53
N THR A 277 2.19 10.25 11.53
CA THR A 277 0.83 10.23 11.01
C THR A 277 0.63 9.10 10.01
N ASN A 278 -0.60 8.59 9.94
CA ASN A 278 -0.99 7.61 8.93
C ASN A 278 -1.34 8.29 7.61
N PHE A 279 -1.11 7.59 6.50
CA PHE A 279 -1.80 7.82 5.24
C PHE A 279 -2.98 6.88 5.11
N THR A 280 -3.97 7.30 4.33
CA THR A 280 -5.13 6.47 3.97
C THR A 280 -5.18 6.27 2.45
N PHE A 281 -5.77 5.17 1.99
CA PHE A 281 -6.20 5.03 0.60
C PHE A 281 -7.41 4.08 0.49
N THR A 282 -8.16 4.21 -0.60
CA THR A 282 -9.27 3.32 -0.93
C THR A 282 -9.02 2.55 -2.21
N THR A 283 -9.32 1.25 -2.16
CA THR A 283 -9.19 0.39 -3.33
C THR A 283 -10.38 0.50 -4.28
N GLN A 284 -10.17 0.09 -5.53
CA GLN A 284 -11.23 0.04 -6.55
C GLN A 284 -12.41 -0.81 -6.09
N ALA A 285 -13.61 -0.47 -6.60
CA ALA A 285 -14.80 -1.27 -6.37
C ALA A 285 -14.57 -2.74 -6.80
N SER A 286 -15.20 -3.68 -6.09
CA SER A 286 -15.17 -5.08 -6.48
C SER A 286 -15.89 -5.22 -7.82
N PRO A 287 -15.25 -5.76 -8.86
CA PRO A 287 -15.90 -5.95 -10.16
C PRO A 287 -17.05 -6.96 -10.12
N PHE A 288 -17.12 -7.76 -9.05
CA PHE A 288 -18.15 -8.78 -8.87
C PHE A 288 -19.30 -8.32 -7.98
N ALA A 289 -19.13 -7.26 -7.17
CA ALA A 289 -20.21 -6.77 -6.30
C ALA A 289 -21.43 -6.26 -7.11
N PRO A 290 -22.66 -6.40 -6.58
CA PRO A 290 -23.03 -7.01 -5.30
C PRO A 290 -22.95 -8.54 -5.28
N TYR A 291 -22.75 -9.16 -6.45
CA TYR A 291 -22.65 -10.60 -6.58
C TYR A 291 -21.38 -11.14 -5.90
N CYS A 292 -21.45 -12.40 -5.48
CA CYS A 292 -20.29 -13.10 -4.95
C CYS A 292 -19.21 -13.28 -6.03
N GLY A 293 -17.94 -13.17 -5.62
CA GLY A 293 -16.79 -13.38 -6.49
C GLY A 293 -15.55 -12.61 -6.02
N PRO A 294 -14.37 -12.93 -6.58
CA PRO A 294 -14.11 -13.95 -7.59
C PRO A 294 -14.32 -15.38 -7.05
N LEU A 295 -14.61 -16.34 -7.94
CA LEU A 295 -14.72 -17.75 -7.58
C LEU A 295 -13.35 -18.41 -7.70
N ALA A 296 -13.06 -19.36 -6.84
CA ALA A 296 -11.81 -20.12 -6.85
C ALA A 296 -12.01 -21.52 -7.44
N PHE A 297 -11.08 -21.96 -8.29
CA PHE A 297 -10.98 -23.34 -8.75
C PHE A 297 -9.62 -23.91 -8.33
N THR A 298 -9.62 -24.67 -7.23
CA THR A 298 -8.42 -24.83 -6.39
C THR A 298 -7.37 -25.80 -6.94
N THR A 299 -7.76 -26.67 -7.86
CA THR A 299 -6.86 -27.71 -8.41
C THR A 299 -6.45 -27.39 -9.83
N ALA A 300 -7.39 -27.10 -10.74
CA ALA A 300 -7.06 -26.55 -12.06
C ALA A 300 -8.17 -25.68 -12.61
N VAL A 301 -7.79 -24.63 -13.34
CA VAL A 301 -8.74 -23.81 -14.11
C VAL A 301 -8.88 -24.42 -15.50
N GLU A 302 -10.08 -24.89 -15.81
CA GLU A 302 -10.43 -25.52 -17.08
C GLU A 302 -11.24 -24.53 -17.93
N PRO A 303 -10.66 -23.93 -18.98
CA PRO A 303 -11.22 -22.76 -19.64
C PRO A 303 -12.50 -23.05 -20.40
N ILE A 304 -13.45 -22.13 -20.31
CA ILE A 304 -14.56 -21.95 -21.24
C ILE A 304 -14.00 -21.25 -22.48
N THR A 305 -14.14 -21.87 -23.64
CA THR A 305 -13.57 -21.38 -24.91
C THR A 305 -14.61 -20.74 -25.81
N LEU A 306 -15.91 -21.00 -25.58
CA LEU A 306 -17.01 -20.35 -26.27
C LEU A 306 -18.20 -20.12 -25.33
N VAL A 307 -18.74 -18.90 -25.34
CA VAL A 307 -20.10 -18.60 -24.90
C VAL A 307 -20.81 -17.90 -26.05
N ASN A 308 -21.79 -18.58 -26.64
CA ASN A 308 -22.65 -18.02 -27.67
C ASN A 308 -24.10 -17.98 -27.17
N PHE A 309 -24.61 -16.77 -26.90
CA PHE A 309 -25.95 -16.56 -26.35
C PHE A 309 -26.45 -15.15 -26.64
N ALA A 310 -27.65 -15.01 -27.21
CA ALA A 310 -28.32 -13.71 -27.33
C ALA A 310 -27.47 -12.58 -27.97
N GLY A 311 -26.61 -12.92 -28.92
CA GLY A 311 -25.67 -11.97 -29.57
C GLY A 311 -24.29 -11.89 -28.93
N ILE A 312 -24.10 -12.42 -27.71
CA ILE A 312 -22.78 -12.66 -27.14
C ILE A 312 -22.12 -13.76 -27.97
N ASN A 313 -20.87 -13.54 -28.37
CA ASN A 313 -20.02 -14.51 -29.04
C ASN A 313 -18.60 -14.44 -28.48
N TYR A 314 -18.46 -14.82 -27.21
CA TYR A 314 -17.17 -14.81 -26.51
C TYR A 314 -16.33 -16.01 -26.93
N THR A 315 -15.07 -15.78 -27.28
CA THR A 315 -14.09 -16.84 -27.56
C THR A 315 -12.82 -16.64 -26.74
N ALA A 316 -12.18 -17.74 -26.34
CA ALA A 316 -10.95 -17.71 -25.57
C ALA A 316 -10.02 -18.89 -25.94
N PRO A 317 -8.70 -18.76 -25.68
CA PRO A 317 -7.77 -19.89 -25.78
C PRO A 317 -8.17 -21.05 -24.87
N ASN A 318 -7.78 -22.27 -25.26
CA ASN A 318 -8.06 -23.50 -24.51
C ASN A 318 -6.98 -23.85 -23.46
N THR A 319 -6.16 -22.88 -23.05
CA THR A 319 -5.04 -23.09 -22.11
C THR A 319 -5.53 -23.33 -20.67
N ILE A 320 -5.14 -24.46 -20.08
CA ILE A 320 -5.39 -24.80 -18.67
C ILE A 320 -4.63 -23.85 -17.73
N GLY A 321 -5.22 -23.51 -16.59
CA GLY A 321 -4.57 -22.72 -15.53
C GLY A 321 -4.67 -21.20 -15.70
N GLY A 322 -5.58 -20.72 -16.55
CA GLY A 322 -5.88 -19.30 -16.69
C GLY A 322 -6.64 -18.69 -15.50
N ASN A 323 -7.28 -17.53 -15.72
CA ASN A 323 -8.08 -16.86 -14.68
C ASN A 323 -9.30 -17.71 -14.29
N ALA A 324 -9.42 -18.04 -12.99
CA ALA A 324 -10.49 -18.83 -12.42
C ALA A 324 -11.89 -18.20 -12.61
N HIS A 325 -11.98 -16.87 -12.48
CA HIS A 325 -13.20 -16.11 -12.67
C HIS A 325 -12.92 -14.89 -13.56
N VAL A 326 -13.46 -14.90 -14.77
CA VAL A 326 -13.24 -13.86 -15.77
C VAL A 326 -14.38 -12.85 -15.73
N ASN A 327 -14.04 -11.57 -15.67
CA ASN A 327 -15.00 -10.49 -15.78
C ASN A 327 -15.15 -10.03 -17.26
N GLN A 328 -16.32 -10.24 -17.87
CA GLN A 328 -16.66 -9.88 -19.25
C GLN A 328 -17.90 -8.97 -19.33
N ILE A 329 -18.14 -8.16 -18.30
CA ILE A 329 -19.38 -7.38 -18.16
C ILE A 329 -19.52 -6.22 -19.17
N SER A 330 -18.45 -5.90 -19.88
CA SER A 330 -18.49 -4.99 -21.05
C SER A 330 -19.08 -5.65 -22.30
N THR A 331 -19.12 -6.98 -22.34
CA THR A 331 -19.71 -7.75 -23.43
C THR A 331 -21.18 -8.00 -23.10
N SER A 332 -22.08 -7.56 -23.99
CA SER A 332 -23.53 -7.63 -23.75
C SER A 332 -24.28 -8.42 -24.82
N GLY A 333 -25.34 -9.11 -24.38
CA GLY A 333 -26.36 -9.73 -25.24
C GLY A 333 -27.71 -9.07 -25.08
N ASN A 334 -28.60 -9.20 -26.07
CA ASN A 334 -29.95 -8.64 -26.03
C ASN A 334 -30.98 -9.76 -25.95
N VAL A 335 -31.87 -9.68 -24.98
CA VAL A 335 -32.93 -10.66 -24.76
C VAL A 335 -34.28 -9.97 -24.63
N SER A 336 -35.34 -10.72 -24.91
CA SER A 336 -36.71 -10.25 -24.72
C SER A 336 -37.46 -11.12 -23.72
N ALA A 337 -38.25 -10.50 -22.83
CA ALA A 337 -39.05 -11.22 -21.85
C ALA A 337 -39.97 -12.26 -22.53
N GLY A 338 -40.01 -13.48 -21.97
CA GLY A 338 -40.76 -14.61 -22.51
C GLY A 338 -40.13 -15.33 -23.70
N ALA A 339 -39.01 -14.86 -24.23
CA ALA A 339 -38.32 -15.52 -25.34
C ALA A 339 -37.58 -16.78 -24.88
N THR A 340 -37.55 -17.80 -25.75
CA THR A 340 -36.68 -18.97 -25.60
C THR A 340 -35.54 -18.84 -26.59
N ILE A 341 -34.31 -18.74 -26.09
CA ILE A 341 -33.12 -18.46 -26.90
C ILE A 341 -32.14 -19.64 -26.79
N PRO A 342 -31.62 -20.17 -27.91
CA PRO A 342 -30.60 -21.20 -27.86
C PRO A 342 -29.28 -20.65 -27.32
N VAL A 343 -28.58 -21.48 -26.56
CA VAL A 343 -27.25 -21.20 -26.02
C VAL A 343 -26.28 -22.30 -26.43
N THR A 344 -25.03 -21.92 -26.74
CA THR A 344 -23.96 -22.87 -27.05
C THR A 344 -22.71 -22.57 -26.25
N PHE A 345 -22.12 -23.61 -25.67
CA PHE A 345 -20.88 -23.54 -24.91
C PHE A 345 -19.82 -24.52 -25.42
N LYS A 346 -18.56 -24.13 -25.29
CA LYS A 346 -17.38 -25.00 -25.48
C LYS A 346 -16.38 -24.74 -24.37
N GLY A 347 -15.54 -25.73 -24.07
CA GLY A 347 -14.47 -25.58 -23.09
C GLY A 347 -13.52 -26.76 -23.10
N ASN A 348 -12.32 -26.58 -22.55
CA ASN A 348 -11.35 -27.67 -22.43
C ASN A 348 -11.60 -28.45 -21.14
N THR A 349 -11.73 -29.78 -21.21
CA THR A 349 -12.00 -30.69 -20.08
C THR A 349 -10.75 -31.33 -19.48
N ASP A 350 -9.56 -30.92 -19.93
CA ASP A 350 -8.25 -31.41 -19.45
C ASP A 350 -8.12 -32.94 -19.44
N GLY A 351 -8.63 -33.59 -20.50
CA GLY A 351 -8.64 -35.04 -20.65
C GLY A 351 -10.04 -35.61 -20.81
N ASP A 352 -10.15 -36.94 -20.68
CA ASP A 352 -11.38 -37.71 -20.87
C ASP A 352 -12.32 -37.60 -19.66
N PHE A 353 -12.78 -36.38 -19.41
CA PHE A 353 -13.61 -36.03 -18.27
C PHE A 353 -14.89 -35.34 -18.72
N THR A 354 -15.98 -35.63 -18.00
CA THR A 354 -17.23 -34.91 -18.17
C THR A 354 -17.18 -33.59 -17.42
N ASN A 355 -17.51 -32.51 -18.11
CA ASN A 355 -17.71 -31.19 -17.54
C ASN A 355 -19.13 -30.72 -17.85
N ARG A 356 -19.75 -30.00 -16.93
CA ARG A 356 -21.07 -29.39 -17.10
C ARG A 356 -21.00 -27.88 -17.14
N PHE A 357 -22.01 -27.25 -17.74
CA PHE A 357 -22.24 -25.82 -17.73
C PHE A 357 -23.48 -25.48 -16.92
N ILE A 358 -23.38 -24.45 -16.08
CA ILE A 358 -24.49 -23.86 -15.32
C ILE A 358 -24.53 -22.38 -15.67
N VAL A 359 -25.72 -21.83 -15.86
CA VAL A 359 -25.93 -20.42 -16.13
C VAL A 359 -26.81 -19.82 -15.05
N PHE A 360 -26.38 -18.70 -14.50
CA PHE A 360 -27.13 -17.91 -13.52
C PHE A 360 -27.43 -16.54 -14.12
N ILE A 361 -28.66 -16.04 -13.98
CA ILE A 361 -29.06 -14.74 -14.52
C ILE A 361 -29.98 -14.03 -13.54
N ASP A 362 -29.58 -12.84 -13.08
CA ASP A 362 -30.34 -12.02 -12.12
C ASP A 362 -31.52 -11.30 -12.82
N TRP A 363 -32.56 -12.04 -13.19
CA TRP A 363 -33.66 -11.49 -13.98
C TRP A 363 -34.42 -10.39 -13.27
N ASN A 364 -34.40 -10.37 -11.93
CA ASN A 364 -35.11 -9.38 -11.14
C ASN A 364 -34.23 -8.17 -10.73
N GLN A 365 -32.92 -8.22 -11.02
CA GLN A 365 -31.91 -7.18 -10.77
C GLN A 365 -31.71 -6.86 -9.27
N ASN A 366 -31.82 -7.85 -8.38
CA ASN A 366 -31.68 -7.65 -6.93
C ASN A 366 -30.25 -7.92 -6.39
N GLY A 367 -29.32 -8.35 -7.24
CA GLY A 367 -27.94 -8.67 -6.85
C GLY A 367 -27.72 -10.10 -6.35
N THR A 368 -28.73 -10.97 -6.41
CA THR A 368 -28.62 -12.42 -6.20
C THR A 368 -28.75 -13.17 -7.52
N LEU A 369 -28.22 -14.40 -7.57
CA LEU A 369 -28.12 -15.18 -8.81
C LEU A 369 -28.77 -16.57 -8.70
N ASP A 370 -29.28 -16.93 -7.53
CA ASP A 370 -29.88 -18.22 -7.20
C ASP A 370 -31.36 -18.13 -6.82
N ASP A 371 -32.04 -17.04 -7.20
CA ASP A 371 -33.48 -16.98 -7.05
C ASP A 371 -34.18 -18.04 -7.92
N THR A 372 -35.44 -18.33 -7.57
CA THR A 372 -36.25 -19.28 -8.35
C THR A 372 -36.42 -18.77 -9.78
N GLY A 373 -35.99 -19.57 -10.76
CA GLY A 373 -36.05 -19.23 -12.18
C GLY A 373 -34.79 -18.56 -12.73
N GLU A 374 -33.74 -18.37 -11.92
CA GLU A 374 -32.48 -17.75 -12.33
C GLU A 374 -31.35 -18.74 -12.59
N VAL A 375 -31.53 -20.00 -12.17
CA VAL A 375 -30.56 -21.09 -12.36
C VAL A 375 -30.97 -21.97 -13.54
N TYR A 376 -30.10 -22.05 -14.55
CA TYR A 376 -30.27 -22.92 -15.71
C TYR A 376 -29.20 -24.01 -15.73
N PHE A 377 -29.62 -25.23 -16.06
CA PHE A 377 -28.76 -26.42 -16.16
C PHE A 377 -28.03 -26.79 -14.84
N GLY A 378 -28.53 -26.30 -13.70
CA GLY A 378 -28.02 -26.64 -12.37
C GLY A 378 -28.24 -28.10 -11.96
N ASP A 379 -29.00 -28.87 -12.74
CA ASP A 379 -29.20 -30.32 -12.62
C ASP A 379 -28.05 -31.15 -13.24
N GLY A 380 -27.07 -30.49 -13.86
CA GLY A 380 -25.89 -31.12 -14.42
C GLY A 380 -26.07 -31.81 -15.77
N ASN A 381 -27.19 -31.57 -16.46
CA ASN A 381 -27.48 -32.23 -17.74
C ASN A 381 -26.82 -31.60 -18.97
N LEU A 382 -26.36 -30.34 -18.88
CA LEU A 382 -25.71 -29.65 -19.99
C LEU A 382 -24.20 -29.89 -19.96
N THR A 383 -23.74 -30.97 -20.62
CA THR A 383 -22.36 -31.46 -20.49
C THR A 383 -21.57 -31.50 -21.80
N ILE A 384 -20.25 -31.48 -21.66
CA ILE A 384 -19.27 -31.91 -22.66
C ILE A 384 -18.39 -33.03 -22.07
N LEU A 385 -17.84 -33.88 -22.92
CA LEU A 385 -16.94 -34.97 -22.55
C LEU A 385 -15.71 -34.94 -23.47
N ASN A 386 -14.52 -35.07 -22.89
CA ASN A 386 -13.26 -35.19 -23.63
C ASN A 386 -13.07 -34.12 -24.72
N SER A 387 -13.33 -32.86 -24.35
CA SER A 387 -13.19 -31.74 -25.28
C SER A 387 -11.91 -30.98 -25.00
N THR A 388 -11.20 -30.67 -26.08
CA THR A 388 -10.08 -29.73 -26.13
C THR A 388 -10.55 -28.27 -26.12
N GLY A 389 -11.87 -28.01 -26.19
CA GLY A 389 -12.45 -26.68 -26.32
C GLY A 389 -12.37 -26.05 -27.71
N LEU A 390 -11.55 -26.59 -28.61
CA LEU A 390 -11.41 -26.13 -30.01
C LEU A 390 -11.99 -27.12 -31.03
N ASP A 391 -12.13 -28.39 -30.65
CA ASP A 391 -12.82 -29.43 -31.43
C ASP A 391 -14.31 -29.16 -31.67
N ALA A 392 -15.00 -30.05 -32.37
CA ALA A 392 -16.43 -29.87 -32.66
C ALA A 392 -17.36 -30.13 -31.46
N ILE A 393 -16.84 -30.49 -30.28
CA ILE A 393 -17.67 -30.83 -29.12
C ILE A 393 -18.17 -29.54 -28.49
N GLN A 394 -19.49 -29.49 -28.27
CA GLN A 394 -20.19 -28.35 -27.72
C GLN A 394 -21.40 -28.80 -26.91
N ALA A 395 -21.74 -28.05 -25.87
CA ALA A 395 -22.99 -28.20 -25.15
C ALA A 395 -23.99 -27.18 -25.69
N VAL A 396 -25.19 -27.64 -26.07
CA VAL A 396 -26.25 -26.79 -26.61
C VAL A 396 -27.49 -26.95 -25.73
N GLY A 397 -28.09 -25.82 -25.37
CA GLY A 397 -29.30 -25.78 -24.56
C GLY A 397 -30.22 -24.64 -24.98
N ASN A 398 -31.32 -24.46 -24.27
CA ASN A 398 -32.22 -23.32 -24.43
C ASN A 398 -32.40 -22.63 -23.07
N ILE A 399 -32.34 -21.31 -23.06
CA ILE A 399 -32.65 -20.48 -21.90
C ILE A 399 -33.98 -19.78 -22.18
N VAL A 400 -34.94 -19.96 -21.27
CA VAL A 400 -36.24 -19.27 -21.31
C VAL A 400 -36.14 -18.03 -20.45
N VAL A 401 -36.26 -16.85 -21.05
CA VAL A 401 -36.30 -15.57 -20.33
C VAL A 401 -37.65 -15.47 -19.61
N PRO A 402 -37.69 -15.26 -18.28
CA PRO A 402 -38.95 -15.11 -17.56
C PRO A 402 -39.80 -13.97 -18.14
N ALA A 403 -41.11 -14.17 -18.22
CA ALA A 403 -42.03 -13.15 -18.74
C ALA A 403 -42.09 -11.88 -17.85
N ASN A 404 -41.68 -12.01 -16.58
CA ASN A 404 -41.60 -10.94 -15.60
C ASN A 404 -40.16 -10.43 -15.38
N ALA A 405 -39.21 -10.74 -16.27
CA ALA A 405 -37.84 -10.24 -16.16
C ALA A 405 -37.84 -8.70 -16.15
N ALA A 406 -37.09 -8.10 -15.24
CA ALA A 406 -36.99 -6.65 -15.12
C ALA A 406 -36.27 -6.07 -16.35
N PRO A 407 -36.80 -5.01 -16.99
CA PRO A 407 -36.16 -4.38 -18.13
C PRO A 407 -34.84 -3.70 -17.72
N GLY A 408 -33.88 -3.63 -18.66
CA GLY A 408 -32.56 -3.05 -18.42
C GLY A 408 -31.44 -4.08 -18.33
N ASN A 409 -30.28 -3.66 -17.80
CA ASN A 409 -29.09 -4.50 -17.77
C ASN A 409 -29.10 -5.42 -16.53
N THR A 410 -28.85 -6.71 -16.75
CA THR A 410 -28.64 -7.71 -15.71
C THR A 410 -27.34 -8.47 -15.90
N ARG A 411 -26.83 -9.11 -14.83
CA ARG A 411 -25.67 -10.00 -14.85
C ARG A 411 -26.08 -11.40 -15.28
N MET A 412 -25.28 -11.99 -16.18
CA MET A 412 -25.26 -13.42 -16.44
C MET A 412 -23.92 -13.99 -15.98
N ARG A 413 -23.93 -15.09 -15.23
CA ARG A 413 -22.75 -15.87 -14.88
C ARG A 413 -22.81 -17.24 -15.53
N VAL A 414 -21.75 -17.62 -16.23
CA VAL A 414 -21.57 -18.97 -16.78
C VAL A 414 -20.50 -19.67 -15.98
N VAL A 415 -20.80 -20.86 -15.45
CA VAL A 415 -19.85 -21.69 -14.72
C VAL A 415 -19.69 -23.01 -15.45
N LYS A 416 -18.44 -23.38 -15.78
CA LYS A 416 -18.07 -24.72 -16.24
C LYS A 416 -17.37 -25.44 -15.11
N GLN A 417 -17.74 -26.68 -14.86
CA GLN A 417 -17.19 -27.46 -13.75
C GLN A 417 -17.08 -28.95 -14.09
N PHE A 418 -16.07 -29.62 -13.52
CA PHE A 418 -15.92 -31.07 -13.57
C PHE A 418 -17.10 -31.82 -12.92
N GLY A 419 -17.50 -32.93 -13.54
CA GLY A 419 -18.52 -33.87 -13.09
C GLY A 419 -19.96 -33.47 -13.44
N THR A 420 -20.93 -34.24 -12.94
CA THR A 420 -22.37 -34.09 -13.22
C THR A 420 -23.22 -33.78 -11.99
N THR A 421 -22.59 -33.55 -10.83
CA THR A 421 -23.32 -33.26 -9.59
C THR A 421 -24.09 -31.95 -9.68
N ASN A 422 -25.34 -31.94 -9.22
CA ASN A 422 -26.16 -30.73 -9.21
C ASN A 422 -25.44 -29.56 -8.52
N MET A 423 -25.57 -28.36 -9.09
CA MET A 423 -25.03 -27.12 -8.54
C MET A 423 -26.01 -25.98 -8.79
N THR A 424 -26.54 -25.43 -7.70
CA THR A 424 -27.45 -24.29 -7.73
C THR A 424 -26.88 -23.06 -7.03
N ASN A 425 -25.69 -23.16 -6.42
CA ASN A 425 -25.07 -22.04 -5.72
C ASN A 425 -24.08 -21.30 -6.66
N PRO A 426 -24.37 -20.04 -7.07
CA PRO A 426 -23.54 -19.24 -7.99
C PRO A 426 -22.24 -18.74 -7.36
N CYS A 427 -22.10 -18.89 -6.04
CA CYS A 427 -20.97 -18.44 -5.25
C CYS A 427 -19.97 -19.56 -4.93
N LEU A 428 -20.26 -20.78 -5.37
CA LEU A 428 -19.46 -21.94 -5.07
C LEU A 428 -18.39 -22.15 -6.16
N GLY A 429 -17.14 -21.93 -5.79
CA GLY A 429 -15.98 -22.48 -6.50
C GLY A 429 -15.73 -23.94 -6.12
N THR A 430 -14.96 -24.68 -6.93
CA THR A 430 -14.69 -26.12 -6.70
C THR A 430 -13.25 -26.51 -7.01
N ALA A 431 -12.93 -27.80 -7.19
CA ALA A 431 -11.58 -28.24 -7.54
C ALA A 431 -11.20 -27.89 -9.00
N TYR A 432 -12.13 -28.06 -9.94
CA TYR A 432 -11.87 -27.93 -11.38
C TYR A 432 -12.99 -27.17 -12.08
N GLY A 433 -12.64 -26.17 -12.89
CA GLY A 433 -13.62 -25.39 -13.65
C GLY A 433 -13.21 -23.94 -13.94
N GLN A 434 -14.17 -23.12 -14.36
CA GLN A 434 -14.03 -21.68 -14.58
C GLN A 434 -15.40 -20.99 -14.51
N ALA A 435 -15.43 -19.73 -14.08
CA ALA A 435 -16.61 -18.87 -14.17
C ALA A 435 -16.36 -17.63 -15.05
N ILE A 436 -17.38 -17.17 -15.76
CA ILE A 436 -17.32 -15.94 -16.57
C ILE A 436 -18.62 -15.14 -16.41
N ASP A 437 -18.49 -13.85 -16.13
CA ASP A 437 -19.59 -12.91 -15.93
C ASP A 437 -19.79 -12.01 -17.16
N PHE A 438 -21.03 -11.87 -17.65
CA PHE A 438 -21.44 -11.04 -18.78
C PHE A 438 -22.61 -10.11 -18.39
N THR A 439 -22.96 -9.19 -19.30
CA THR A 439 -24.16 -8.36 -19.18
C THR A 439 -25.24 -8.82 -20.17
N LEU A 440 -26.51 -8.82 -19.78
CA LEU A 440 -27.65 -8.97 -20.69
C LEU A 440 -28.53 -7.74 -20.61
N SER A 441 -28.99 -7.24 -21.75
CA SER A 441 -29.98 -6.16 -21.86
C SER A 441 -31.35 -6.76 -22.11
N VAL A 442 -32.25 -6.62 -21.14
CA VAL A 442 -33.62 -7.15 -21.17
C VAL A 442 -34.56 -6.10 -21.74
N THR A 443 -35.28 -6.47 -22.79
CA THR A 443 -36.38 -5.69 -23.36
C THR A 443 -37.70 -6.40 -23.14
N ASN A 444 -38.78 -5.66 -22.84
CA ASN A 444 -40.10 -6.25 -22.83
C ASN A 444 -40.66 -6.26 -24.26
N LEU A 445 -41.09 -7.42 -24.74
CA LEU A 445 -41.98 -7.47 -25.89
C LEU A 445 -43.34 -6.94 -25.40
N ASN A 446 -43.71 -5.73 -25.83
CA ASN A 446 -45.05 -5.21 -25.59
C ASN A 446 -46.08 -6.16 -26.21
N THR A 447 -46.76 -6.94 -25.38
CA THR A 447 -47.79 -7.92 -25.80
C THR A 447 -49.17 -7.27 -26.02
N ASN A 448 -49.27 -5.94 -26.05
CA ASN A 448 -50.51 -5.20 -26.26
C ASN A 448 -50.86 -4.97 -27.75
N ILE A 449 -50.80 -6.02 -28.56
CA ILE A 449 -51.27 -5.95 -29.96
C ILE A 449 -52.79 -5.67 -30.02
N GLY A 450 -53.53 -5.96 -28.93
CA GLY A 450 -54.98 -5.69 -28.82
C GLY A 450 -55.38 -4.28 -28.36
N GLU A 451 -54.51 -3.53 -27.66
CA GLU A 451 -54.80 -2.15 -27.25
C GLU A 451 -54.28 -1.11 -28.25
N PHE A 452 -53.26 -1.44 -29.04
CA PHE A 452 -52.64 -0.57 -30.05
C PHE A 452 -53.65 -0.01 -31.08
N SER A 453 -54.65 -0.82 -31.46
CA SER A 453 -55.67 -0.42 -32.43
C SER A 453 -56.72 0.56 -31.88
N LYS A 454 -56.88 0.71 -30.57
CA LYS A 454 -57.89 1.61 -29.99
C LYS A 454 -57.42 3.07 -29.87
N GLU A 455 -56.11 3.32 -29.91
CA GLU A 455 -55.53 4.66 -29.73
C GLU A 455 -55.45 5.48 -31.02
N VAL A 456 -55.69 4.88 -32.19
CA VAL A 456 -55.66 5.58 -33.47
C VAL A 456 -57.06 5.73 -34.04
N SER A 457 -57.48 6.97 -34.28
CA SER A 457 -58.77 7.29 -34.89
C SER A 457 -58.63 8.35 -35.99
N LEU A 458 -59.49 8.26 -37.00
CA LEU A 458 -59.60 9.23 -38.09
C LEU A 458 -60.83 10.10 -37.85
N PHE A 459 -60.68 11.41 -37.90
CA PHE A 459 -61.81 12.33 -37.74
C PHE A 459 -61.72 13.56 -38.67
N PRO A 460 -62.84 14.03 -39.24
CA PRO A 460 -64.13 13.34 -39.26
C PRO A 460 -64.05 12.07 -40.14
N ASN A 461 -64.78 11.02 -39.74
CA ASN A 461 -64.97 9.84 -40.57
C ASN A 461 -66.44 9.41 -40.46
N PRO A 462 -67.29 9.69 -41.48
CA PRO A 462 -66.93 10.03 -42.86
C PRO A 462 -66.35 11.44 -43.09
N ALA A 463 -65.38 11.57 -44.01
CA ALA A 463 -64.67 12.80 -44.40
C ALA A 463 -65.14 13.35 -45.75
N THR A 464 -65.08 14.66 -45.97
CA THR A 464 -65.46 15.32 -47.24
C THR A 464 -64.30 15.98 -47.98
N GLN A 465 -63.40 16.68 -47.28
CA GLN A 465 -62.25 17.35 -47.90
C GLN A 465 -60.94 16.85 -47.30
N SER A 466 -60.88 16.69 -45.98
CA SER A 466 -59.70 16.18 -45.29
C SER A 466 -60.11 15.33 -44.08
N PHE A 467 -59.12 14.64 -43.52
CA PHE A 467 -59.24 14.00 -42.22
C PHE A 467 -58.00 14.30 -41.37
N GLU A 468 -58.14 14.16 -40.06
CA GLU A 468 -57.09 14.25 -39.06
C GLU A 468 -56.88 12.88 -38.42
N ILE A 469 -55.69 12.66 -37.87
CA ILE A 469 -55.33 11.43 -37.16
C ILE A 469 -55.14 11.80 -35.69
N SER A 470 -55.97 11.24 -34.81
CA SER A 470 -55.72 11.25 -33.38
C SER A 470 -54.94 9.99 -33.04
N THR A 471 -53.75 10.16 -32.46
CA THR A 471 -52.95 9.10 -31.90
C THR A 471 -52.92 9.22 -30.37
N GLY A 472 -52.89 8.11 -29.65
CA GLY A 472 -52.61 8.13 -28.22
C GLY A 472 -51.13 8.37 -27.93
N ASN A 473 -50.82 8.67 -26.65
CA ASN A 473 -49.48 9.06 -26.21
C ASN A 473 -48.39 7.99 -26.46
N GLN A 474 -48.78 6.75 -26.77
CA GLN A 474 -47.88 5.62 -27.00
C GLN A 474 -47.52 5.40 -28.48
N PHE A 475 -48.22 6.07 -29.41
CA PHE A 475 -48.09 5.78 -30.85
C PHE A 475 -46.84 6.41 -31.49
N GLY A 476 -46.21 7.38 -30.82
CA GLY A 476 -45.03 8.09 -31.33
C GLY A 476 -45.35 9.04 -32.49
N ASN A 477 -44.32 9.65 -33.07
CA ASN A 477 -44.46 10.58 -34.20
C ASN A 477 -44.85 9.87 -35.50
N ILE A 478 -45.78 10.45 -36.27
CA ILE A 478 -46.17 9.94 -37.58
C ILE A 478 -45.05 10.22 -38.58
N GLN A 479 -44.55 9.14 -39.19
CA GLN A 479 -43.51 9.18 -40.21
C GLN A 479 -44.09 9.25 -41.61
N GLN A 480 -45.20 8.54 -41.85
CA GLN A 480 -45.85 8.49 -43.15
C GLN A 480 -47.33 8.12 -43.02
N VAL A 481 -48.15 8.68 -43.90
CA VAL A 481 -49.55 8.27 -44.08
C VAL A 481 -49.79 7.93 -45.54
N SER A 482 -50.38 6.77 -45.82
CA SER A 482 -50.70 6.31 -47.17
C SER A 482 -52.18 5.95 -47.26
N VAL A 483 -52.88 6.53 -48.25
CA VAL A 483 -54.28 6.22 -48.51
C VAL A 483 -54.34 5.28 -49.71
N THR A 484 -54.98 4.13 -49.55
CA THR A 484 -55.15 3.11 -50.58
C THR A 484 -56.62 2.91 -50.95
N ASP A 485 -56.89 2.65 -52.22
CA ASP A 485 -58.21 2.22 -52.69
C ASP A 485 -58.48 0.74 -52.32
N ILE A 486 -59.70 0.25 -52.57
CA ILE A 486 -60.11 -1.13 -52.24
C ILE A 486 -59.30 -2.22 -52.97
N ASN A 487 -58.59 -1.85 -54.05
CA ASN A 487 -57.72 -2.76 -54.79
C ASN A 487 -56.27 -2.72 -54.25
N GLY A 488 -56.02 -2.00 -53.16
CA GLY A 488 -54.71 -1.87 -52.52
C GLY A 488 -53.77 -0.88 -53.20
N ARG A 489 -54.24 -0.11 -54.20
CA ARG A 489 -53.40 0.88 -54.87
C ARG A 489 -53.33 2.16 -54.04
N VAL A 490 -52.12 2.65 -53.78
CA VAL A 490 -51.88 3.93 -53.10
C VAL A 490 -52.36 5.07 -54.00
N VAL A 491 -53.34 5.84 -53.51
CA VAL A 491 -53.92 7.00 -54.20
C VAL A 491 -53.41 8.33 -53.65
N LYS A 492 -52.97 8.36 -52.39
CA LYS A 492 -52.30 9.50 -51.75
C LYS A 492 -51.22 9.02 -50.80
N SER A 493 -50.15 9.79 -50.66
CA SER A 493 -49.15 9.61 -49.60
C SER A 493 -48.76 10.97 -49.03
N PHE A 494 -48.55 11.01 -47.72
CA PHE A 494 -48.19 12.19 -46.97
C PHE A 494 -46.94 11.90 -46.13
N GLY A 495 -46.11 12.92 -45.94
CA GLY A 495 -44.91 12.86 -45.12
C GLY A 495 -45.20 12.87 -43.62
N THR A 496 -44.22 13.32 -42.85
CA THR A 496 -44.28 13.34 -41.38
C THR A 496 -45.35 14.31 -40.86
N ASN A 497 -45.90 14.01 -39.67
CA ASN A 497 -46.81 14.82 -38.84
C ASN A 497 -47.46 16.04 -39.54
N GLN A 498 -48.70 15.88 -40.00
CA GLN A 498 -49.51 16.97 -40.54
C GLN A 498 -50.73 17.18 -39.64
N SER A 499 -51.18 18.42 -39.49
CA SER A 499 -52.40 18.72 -38.74
C SER A 499 -53.67 18.28 -39.45
N SER A 500 -53.62 18.04 -40.77
CA SER A 500 -54.76 17.59 -41.59
C SER A 500 -54.26 16.98 -42.90
N TYR A 501 -54.95 15.97 -43.39
CA TYR A 501 -54.62 15.20 -44.60
C TYR A 501 -55.69 15.41 -45.68
N ASP A 502 -55.34 16.13 -46.75
CA ASP A 502 -56.27 16.52 -47.83
C ASP A 502 -56.55 15.37 -48.83
N ILE A 503 -57.83 15.06 -48.97
CA ILE A 503 -58.40 14.01 -49.83
C ILE A 503 -59.51 14.56 -50.75
N SER A 504 -59.57 15.88 -50.93
CA SER A 504 -60.66 16.57 -51.65
C SER A 504 -60.79 16.15 -53.12
N ASP A 505 -59.69 15.73 -53.73
CA ASP A 505 -59.59 15.24 -55.11
C ASP A 505 -59.89 13.74 -55.26
N LEU A 506 -60.13 13.02 -54.15
CA LEU A 506 -60.55 11.62 -54.19
C LEU A 506 -62.06 11.50 -54.42
N ASN A 507 -62.44 10.54 -55.27
CA ASN A 507 -63.84 10.18 -55.49
C ASN A 507 -64.50 9.65 -54.20
N THR A 508 -65.82 9.75 -54.11
CA THR A 508 -66.59 9.18 -53.00
C THR A 508 -66.40 7.67 -52.92
N GLY A 509 -66.06 7.14 -51.75
CA GLY A 509 -65.72 5.72 -51.63
C GLY A 509 -65.14 5.32 -50.28
N ILE A 510 -64.79 4.04 -50.16
CA ILE A 510 -64.08 3.49 -48.99
C ILE A 510 -62.60 3.39 -49.34
N TYR A 511 -61.77 3.90 -48.44
CA TYR A 511 -60.32 3.86 -48.51
C TYR A 511 -59.73 3.24 -47.25
N MET A 512 -58.51 2.74 -47.34
CA MET A 512 -57.72 2.31 -46.20
C MET A 512 -56.56 3.29 -46.00
N VAL A 513 -56.40 3.78 -44.78
CA VAL A 513 -55.34 4.72 -44.40
C VAL A 513 -54.33 3.94 -43.58
N GLU A 514 -53.17 3.67 -44.16
CA GLU A 514 -52.02 3.11 -43.46
C GLU A 514 -51.21 4.24 -42.83
N ILE A 515 -50.96 4.13 -41.53
CA ILE A 515 -50.30 5.14 -40.69
C ILE A 515 -49.06 4.48 -40.12
N ARG A 516 -47.89 4.95 -40.54
CA ARG A 516 -46.60 4.48 -40.06
C ARG A 516 -46.01 5.49 -39.08
N THR A 517 -45.62 5.02 -37.92
CA THR A 517 -44.89 5.79 -36.90
C THR A 517 -43.55 5.14 -36.58
N GLU A 518 -42.80 5.78 -35.68
CA GLU A 518 -41.58 5.22 -35.09
C GLU A 518 -41.80 3.92 -34.30
N ASN A 519 -43.02 3.69 -33.82
CA ASN A 519 -43.35 2.57 -32.93
C ASN A 519 -44.20 1.47 -33.61
N GLY A 520 -44.69 1.68 -34.84
CA GLY A 520 -45.50 0.67 -35.53
C GLY A 520 -46.21 1.15 -36.80
N VAL A 521 -47.04 0.27 -37.37
CA VAL A 521 -47.91 0.55 -38.53
C VAL A 521 -49.32 0.14 -38.19
N GLU A 522 -50.30 1.00 -38.46
CA GLU A 522 -51.72 0.74 -38.23
C GLU A 522 -52.56 1.16 -39.44
N THR A 523 -53.60 0.41 -39.76
CA THR A 523 -54.48 0.69 -40.90
C THR A 523 -55.90 0.99 -40.45
N LYS A 524 -56.47 2.12 -40.90
CA LYS A 524 -57.83 2.56 -40.56
C LYS A 524 -58.70 2.72 -41.80
N LYS A 525 -59.95 2.29 -41.69
CA LYS A 525 -60.96 2.51 -42.73
C LYS A 525 -61.37 3.98 -42.74
N LEU A 526 -61.30 4.62 -43.91
CA LEU A 526 -61.78 5.97 -44.17
C LEU A 526 -62.96 5.93 -45.14
N ILE A 527 -64.03 6.65 -44.82
CA ILE A 527 -65.20 6.81 -45.68
C ILE A 527 -65.17 8.23 -46.26
N LYS A 528 -64.92 8.37 -47.56
CA LYS A 528 -64.99 9.64 -48.30
C LYS A 528 -66.41 9.85 -48.82
N LYS A 529 -67.04 10.95 -48.40
CA LYS A 529 -68.35 11.41 -48.88
C LYS A 529 -68.24 12.44 -50.00
#